data_AF-A0A132BZM5-F1
#
_entry.id   AF-A0A132BZM5-F1
#
_cell.length_a   1.000
_cell.length_b   1.000
_cell.length_c   1.000
_cell.angle_alpha   90.00
_cell.angle_beta   90.00
_cell.angle_gamma   90.00
#
_symmetry.space_group_name_H-M   'P 1'
#
loop_
_entity.id
_entity.type
_entity.pdbx_description
1 polymer ?
#
loop_
_entity_poly.entity_id
_entity_poly.type
_entity_poly.pdbx_seq_one_letter_code
_entity_poly.pdbx_strand_id
1 'polypeptide(L)'
;MTRNSTPSLGSLLFFAAAFLLSAYFTFAAVQGDFGLFRRVEIQAEAETLSADLDRLEQDIVRMENLTQRLSDDYLDLDLLDEQARSVLGLARPDEIIVD
;
A
#
# COMPACT_ATOMS: atom_id res chain seq x y z
N MET A 1 -65.67 11.19 -34.18
CA MET A 1 -64.74 10.21 -34.79
C MET A 1 -63.51 10.08 -33.91
N THR A 2 -63.48 9.10 -33.01
CA THR A 2 -62.31 8.83 -32.14
C THR A 2 -61.49 7.72 -32.78
N ARG A 3 -60.30 8.04 -33.33
CA ARG A 3 -59.36 7.01 -33.81
C ARG A 3 -58.71 6.35 -32.59
N ASN A 4 -59.08 5.10 -32.33
CA ASN A 4 -58.31 4.24 -31.45
C ASN A 4 -57.02 3.85 -32.19
N SER A 5 -55.91 4.47 -31.80
CA SER A 5 -54.58 4.06 -32.20
C SER A 5 -54.14 2.96 -31.25
N THR A 6 -54.42 1.69 -31.57
CA THR A 6 -53.78 0.59 -30.86
C THR A 6 -52.27 0.73 -31.09
N PRO A 7 -51.43 0.74 -30.03
CA PRO A 7 -50.00 0.86 -30.20
C PRO A 7 -49.53 -0.23 -31.15
N SER A 8 -48.76 0.14 -32.17
CA SER A 8 -48.20 -0.85 -33.09
C SER A 8 -47.26 -1.75 -32.28
N LEU A 9 -47.39 -3.06 -32.44
CA LEU A 9 -46.55 -4.03 -31.71
C LEU A 9 -45.05 -3.72 -31.85
N GLY A 10 -44.65 -3.17 -33.01
CA GLY A 10 -43.29 -2.72 -33.27
C GLY A 10 -42.83 -1.56 -32.38
N SER A 11 -43.68 -0.57 -32.08
CA SER A 11 -43.28 0.51 -31.16
C SER A 11 -43.14 -0.01 -29.73
N LEU A 12 -44.02 -0.92 -29.31
CA LEU A 12 -43.95 -1.55 -27.99
C LEU A 12 -42.65 -2.36 -27.82
N LEU A 13 -42.29 -3.17 -28.83
CA LEU A 13 -41.06 -3.94 -28.84
C LEU A 13 -39.82 -3.04 -28.86
N PHE A 14 -39.85 -1.96 -29.64
CA PHE A 14 -38.77 -0.98 -29.68
C PHE A 14 -38.51 -0.36 -28.30
N PHE A 15 -39.56 0.14 -27.64
CA PHE A 15 -39.42 0.74 -26.31
C PHE A 15 -39.01 -0.29 -25.26
N ALA A 16 -39.52 -1.52 -25.32
CA ALA A 16 -39.11 -2.59 -24.42
C ALA A 16 -37.62 -2.95 -24.58
N ALA A 17 -37.14 -3.08 -25.83
CA ALA A 17 -35.74 -3.35 -26.12
C ALA A 17 -34.83 -2.19 -25.69
N ALA A 18 -35.23 -0.94 -25.96
CA ALA A 18 -34.51 0.24 -25.51
C ALA A 18 -34.41 0.28 -23.97
N PHE A 19 -35.52 0.00 -23.27
CA PHE A 19 -35.54 -0.02 -21.80
C PHE A 19 -34.62 -1.12 -21.23
N LEU A 20 -34.69 -2.34 -21.77
CA LEU A 20 -33.81 -3.44 -21.36
C LEU A 20 -32.33 -3.11 -21.59
N LEU A 21 -32.01 -2.49 -22.73
CA LEU A 21 -30.64 -2.07 -23.05
C LEU A 21 -30.16 -0.98 -22.08
N SER A 22 -30.99 0.03 -21.80
CA SER A 22 -30.67 1.08 -20.82
C SER A 22 -30.49 0.50 -19.40
N ALA A 23 -31.33 -0.44 -18.99
CA ALA A 23 -31.20 -1.11 -17.71
C ALA A 23 -29.89 -1.92 -17.62
N TYR A 24 -29.56 -2.68 -18.68
CA TYR A 24 -28.30 -3.42 -18.77
C TYR A 24 -27.09 -2.51 -18.66
N PHE A 25 -27.05 -1.41 -19.43
CA PHE A 25 -25.93 -0.47 -19.37
C PHE A 25 -25.83 0.24 -18.03
N THR A 26 -26.95 0.60 -17.41
CA THR A 26 -26.95 1.18 -16.04
C THR A 26 -26.37 0.19 -15.04
N PHE A 27 -26.79 -1.07 -15.10
CA PHE A 27 -26.26 -2.14 -14.26
C PHE A 27 -24.77 -2.37 -14.50
N ALA A 28 -24.35 -2.46 -15.76
CA ALA A 28 -22.94 -2.67 -16.14
C ALA A 28 -22.05 -1.47 -15.76
N ALA A 29 -22.56 -0.24 -15.77
CA ALA A 29 -21.82 0.94 -15.31
C ALA A 29 -21.62 0.94 -13.78
N VAL A 30 -22.53 0.32 -13.03
CA VAL A 30 -22.44 0.21 -11.56
C VAL A 30 -21.59 -0.99 -11.15
N GLN A 31 -21.75 -2.16 -11.77
CA GLN A 31 -21.10 -3.42 -11.37
C GLN A 31 -19.92 -3.86 -12.25
N GLY A 32 -19.69 -3.22 -13.40
CA GLY A 32 -18.63 -3.63 -14.32
C GLY A 32 -17.23 -3.24 -13.84
N ASP A 33 -16.21 -3.90 -14.41
CA ASP A 33 -14.79 -3.67 -14.11
C ASP A 33 -14.32 -2.22 -14.35
N PHE A 34 -15.06 -1.45 -15.16
CA PHE A 34 -14.82 -0.02 -15.43
C PHE A 34 -15.77 0.91 -14.66
N GLY A 35 -16.57 0.37 -13.74
CA GLY A 35 -17.51 1.11 -12.91
C GLY A 35 -16.81 2.03 -11.91
N LEU A 36 -17.57 2.99 -11.37
CA LEU A 36 -17.04 4.00 -10.44
C LEU A 36 -16.33 3.39 -9.22
N PHE A 37 -16.73 2.18 -8.80
CA PHE A 37 -16.13 1.49 -7.65
C PHE A 37 -14.70 1.02 -7.90
N ARG A 38 -14.33 0.66 -9.14
CA ARG A 38 -12.97 0.19 -9.43
C ARG A 38 -11.92 1.28 -9.19
N ARG A 39 -12.26 2.54 -9.48
CA ARG A 39 -11.37 3.68 -9.19
C ARG A 39 -11.14 3.85 -7.69
N VAL A 40 -12.17 3.66 -6.87
CA VAL A 40 -12.05 3.77 -5.40
C VAL A 40 -11.18 2.65 -4.85
N GLU A 41 -11.37 1.42 -5.33
CA GLU A 41 -10.57 0.26 -4.95
C GLU A 41 -9.08 0.45 -5.33
N ILE A 42 -8.80 0.84 -6.57
CA ILE A 42 -7.43 1.10 -7.04
C ILE A 42 -6.78 2.23 -6.24
N GLN A 43 -7.53 3.29 -5.92
CA GLN A 43 -6.99 4.42 -5.16
C GLN A 43 -6.62 3.99 -3.74
N ALA A 44 -7.46 3.18 -3.07
CA ALA A 44 -7.19 2.66 -1.74
C ALA A 44 -6.01 1.68 -1.72
N GLU A 45 -5.90 0.82 -2.74
CA GLU A 45 -4.75 -0.07 -2.90
C GLU A 45 -3.46 0.74 -3.14
N ALA A 46 -3.50 1.76 -4.00
CA ALA A 46 -2.36 2.64 -4.23
C ALA A 46 -1.92 3.40 -2.97
N GLU A 47 -2.86 3.88 -2.15
CA GLU A 47 -2.55 4.54 -0.87
C GLU A 47 -1.88 3.57 0.11
N THR A 48 -2.35 2.33 0.18
CA THR A 48 -1.75 1.28 1.01
C THR A 48 -0.33 0.96 0.55
N LEU A 49 -0.13 0.74 -0.76
CA LEU A 49 1.20 0.47 -1.32
C LEU A 49 2.16 1.65 -1.11
N SER A 50 1.68 2.89 -1.19
CA SER A 50 2.50 4.07 -0.92
C SER A 50 2.99 4.10 0.53
N ALA A 51 2.12 3.81 1.49
CA ALA A 51 2.51 3.75 2.90
C ALA A 51 3.52 2.64 3.18
N ASP A 52 3.37 1.48 2.53
CA ASP A 52 4.33 0.38 2.64
C ASP A 52 5.68 0.73 2.04
N LEU A 53 5.69 1.43 0.90
CA LEU A 53 6.90 1.94 0.25
C LEU A 53 7.64 2.90 1.19
N ASP A 54 6.95 3.90 1.73
CA ASP A 54 7.54 4.88 2.65
C ASP A 54 8.16 4.20 3.88
N ARG A 55 7.49 3.17 4.42
CA ARG A 55 8.01 2.38 5.53
C ARG A 55 9.28 1.64 5.15
N LEU A 56 9.31 1.04 3.96
CA LEU A 56 10.44 0.26 3.48
C LEU A 56 11.65 1.16 3.17
N GLU A 57 11.43 2.35 2.62
CA GLU A 57 12.48 3.35 2.42
C GLU A 57 13.11 3.78 3.74
N GLN A 58 12.29 4.00 4.79
CA GLN A 58 12.81 4.28 6.13
C GLN A 58 13.63 3.10 6.70
N ASP A 59 13.21 1.86 6.42
CA ASP A 59 13.96 0.67 6.82
C ASP A 59 15.30 0.59 6.09
N ILE A 60 15.35 0.90 4.78
CA ILE A 60 16.59 0.98 3.99
C ILE A 60 17.54 2.01 4.60
N VAL A 61 17.08 3.25 4.81
CA VAL A 61 17.92 4.33 5.37
C VAL A 61 18.49 3.92 6.73
N ARG A 62 17.69 3.24 7.57
CA ARG A 62 18.17 2.74 8.87
C ARG A 62 19.25 1.68 8.70
N MET A 63 19.05 0.72 7.81
CA MET A 63 20.02 -0.36 7.57
C MET A 63 21.30 0.16 6.92
N GLU A 64 21.21 1.12 6.01
CA GLU A 64 22.36 1.81 5.44
C GLU A 64 23.16 2.54 6.53
N ASN A 65 22.50 3.26 7.44
CA ASN A 65 23.18 3.92 8.54
C ASN A 65 23.87 2.92 9.48
N LEU A 66 23.21 1.83 9.86
CA LEU A 66 23.81 0.78 10.68
C LEU A 66 25.01 0.13 10.00
N THR A 67 24.89 -0.16 8.70
CA THR A 67 25.98 -0.75 7.90
C THR A 67 27.15 0.22 7.78
N GLN A 68 26.88 1.50 7.55
CA GLN A 68 27.91 2.53 7.49
C GLN A 68 28.64 2.67 8.83
N ARG A 69 27.93 2.62 9.96
CA ARG A 69 28.52 2.68 11.30
C ARG A 69 29.33 1.44 11.67
N LEU A 70 29.07 0.31 10.99
CA LEU A 70 29.84 -0.92 11.13
C LEU A 70 30.99 -1.04 10.12
N SER A 71 31.11 -0.10 9.16
CA SER A 71 32.17 -0.15 8.15
C SER A 71 33.49 0.32 8.74
N ASP A 72 34.60 -0.31 8.33
CA ASP A 72 35.95 -0.10 8.88
C ASP A 72 36.42 1.37 8.87
N ASP A 73 35.90 2.21 7.97
CA ASP A 73 36.20 3.65 7.91
C ASP A 73 35.58 4.48 9.05
N TYR A 74 34.52 3.97 9.71
CA TYR A 74 33.82 4.60 10.84
C TYR A 74 33.81 3.73 12.10
N LEU A 75 34.29 2.49 12.02
CA LEU A 75 34.40 1.55 13.12
C LEU A 75 35.67 1.87 13.93
N ASP A 76 35.50 2.64 15.00
CA ASP A 76 36.58 2.89 15.95
C ASP A 76 36.86 1.61 16.76
N LEU A 77 37.91 0.90 16.35
CA LEU A 77 38.36 -0.35 16.96
C LEU A 77 38.68 -0.18 18.45
N ASP A 78 39.09 1.03 18.88
CA ASP A 78 39.36 1.32 20.29
C ASP A 78 38.06 1.36 21.10
N LEU A 79 37.00 1.99 20.56
CA LEU A 79 35.67 1.99 21.19
C LEU A 79 35.04 0.59 21.20
N LEU A 80 35.28 -0.23 20.18
CA LEU A 80 34.81 -1.61 20.13
C LEU A 80 35.50 -2.48 21.19
N ASP A 81 36.80 -2.29 21.40
CA ASP A 81 37.59 -2.97 22.43
C ASP A 81 37.19 -2.54 23.86
N GLU A 82 36.91 -1.24 24.06
CA GLU A 82 36.33 -0.74 25.32
C GLU A 82 34.93 -1.33 25.59
N GLN A 83 34.05 -1.36 24.57
CA GLN A 83 32.71 -1.93 24.72
C GLN A 83 32.76 -3.45 24.93
N ALA A 84 33.69 -4.14 24.27
CA ALA A 84 33.95 -5.56 24.48
C ALA A 84 34.48 -5.84 25.90
N ARG A 85 35.41 -5.03 26.43
CA ARG A 85 35.87 -5.15 27.83
C ARG A 85 34.74 -4.91 28.82
N SER A 86 33.92 -3.90 28.59
CA SER A 86 32.77 -3.54 29.43
C SER A 86 31.70 -4.64 29.44
N VAL A 87 31.36 -5.24 28.29
CA VAL A 87 30.29 -6.24 28.16
C VAL A 87 30.77 -7.65 28.51
N LEU A 88 32.00 -8.03 28.13
CA LEU A 88 32.55 -9.36 28.38
C LEU A 88 33.24 -9.48 29.74
N GLY A 89 33.30 -8.39 30.53
CA GLY A 89 33.90 -8.41 31.87
C GLY A 89 35.38 -8.77 31.87
N LEU A 90 36.10 -8.48 30.78
CA LEU A 90 37.56 -8.62 30.71
C LEU A 90 38.24 -7.44 31.40
N ALA A 91 37.85 -7.16 32.65
CA ALA A 91 38.73 -6.47 33.58
C ALA A 91 39.78 -7.49 34.03
N ARG A 92 41.05 -7.11 34.04
CA ARG A 92 42.08 -7.93 34.69
C ARG A 92 41.65 -8.19 36.15
N PRO A 93 41.97 -9.36 36.73
CA PRO A 93 41.66 -9.71 38.11
C PRO A 93 42.19 -8.75 39.20
N ASP A 94 42.84 -7.64 38.82
CA ASP A 94 43.72 -6.82 39.64
C ASP A 94 43.35 -5.32 39.67
N GLU A 95 42.21 -4.91 39.09
CA GLU A 95 41.69 -3.54 39.29
C GLU A 95 40.65 -3.47 40.43
N ILE A 96 41.02 -2.78 41.50
CA ILE A 96 40.16 -2.43 42.62
C ILE A 96 39.38 -1.17 42.25
N ILE A 97 38.07 -1.29 42.04
CA ILE A 97 37.16 -0.15 41.97
C ILE A 97 36.96 0.37 43.40
N VAL A 98 37.33 1.62 43.66
CA VAL A 98 36.98 2.35 44.87
C VAL A 98 35.77 3.24 44.54
N ASP A 99 34.59 2.80 44.97
CA ASP A 99 33.49 3.64 45.47
C ASP A 99 32.57 2.78 46.38
#